data_AF-A0A1F7PI08-F1
#
_entry.id   AF-A0A1F7PI08-F1
#
_cell.length_a   1.000
_cell.length_b   1.000
_cell.length_c   1.000
_cell.angle_alpha   90.00
_cell.angle_beta   90.00
_cell.angle_gamma   90.00
#
_symmetry.space_group_name_H-M   'P 1'
#
loop_
_entity.id
_entity.type
_entity.pdbx_description
1 polymer ?
#
loop_
_entity_poly.entity_id
_entity_poly.type
_entity_poly.pdbx_seq_one_letter_code
_entity_poly.pdbx_strand_id
1 'polypeptide(L)' 'MPAKIPWLPSTPPPGARPERCPKCRRLALIPWTLRRNGASKAIFRTWICTECQVAEERPEPE' A
#
# COMPACT_ATOMS: atom_id res chain seq x y z
N MET A 1 15.37 10.92 -4.32
CA MET A 1 14.40 9.97 -3.72
C MET A 1 15.21 8.87 -3.06
N PRO A 2 14.84 8.39 -1.85
CA PRO A 2 15.53 7.26 -1.24
C PRO A 2 15.49 6.03 -2.15
N ALA A 3 16.49 5.16 -2.03
CA ALA A 3 16.53 3.91 -2.77
C ALA A 3 15.26 3.09 -2.49
N LYS A 4 14.74 2.42 -3.54
CA LYS A 4 13.58 1.56 -3.39
C LYS A 4 13.95 0.28 -2.62
N ILE A 5 13.06 -0.15 -1.74
CA ILE A 5 13.11 -1.41 -1.02
C ILE A 5 12.83 -2.55 -2.02
N PRO A 6 13.76 -3.50 -2.23
CA PRO A 6 13.67 -4.47 -3.33
C PRO A 6 12.48 -5.43 -3.28
N TRP A 7 12.02 -5.80 -2.09
CA TRP A 7 10.91 -6.75 -1.89
C TRP A 7 9.53 -6.09 -1.86
N LEU A 8 9.47 -4.76 -2.00
CA LEU A 8 8.21 -4.03 -2.14
C LEU A 8 7.89 -3.82 -3.62
N PRO A 9 6.60 -3.81 -3.99
CA PRO A 9 6.20 -3.65 -5.38
C PRO A 9 6.74 -2.34 -5.94
N SER A 10 7.40 -2.44 -7.09
CA SER A 10 7.93 -1.31 -7.83
C SER A 10 7.05 -0.95 -9.04
N THR A 11 6.09 -1.80 -9.38
CA THR A 11 5.10 -1.61 -10.45
C THR A 11 3.73 -2.12 -10.00
N PRO A 12 2.63 -1.47 -10.41
CA PRO A 12 1.30 -1.95 -10.12
C PRO A 12 1.02 -3.24 -10.91
N PRO A 13 0.41 -4.27 -10.29
CA PRO A 13 0.05 -5.49 -11.00
C PRO A 13 -1.05 -5.21 -12.05
N PRO A 14 -1.12 -6.01 -13.14
CA PRO A 14 -2.17 -5.87 -14.14
C PRO A 14 -3.56 -5.96 -13.50
N GLY A 15 -4.46 -5.03 -13.86
CA GLY A 15 -5.81 -4.97 -13.30
C GLY A 15 -5.92 -4.33 -11.91
N ALA A 16 -4.80 -3.90 -11.30
CA ALA A 16 -4.87 -3.07 -10.11
C ALA A 16 -5.62 -1.76 -10.41
N ARG A 17 -6.26 -1.20 -9.39
CA ARG A 17 -6.86 0.14 -9.42
C ARG A 17 -6.04 1.05 -8.49
N PRO A 18 -4.94 1.66 -8.97
CA PRO A 18 -4.10 2.49 -8.13
C PRO A 18 -4.80 3.79 -7.77
N GLU A 19 -4.60 4.19 -6.53
CA GLU A 19 -5.05 5.48 -6.01
C GLU A 19 -3.93 6.51 -6.03
N ARG A 20 -4.31 7.77 -5.79
CA ARG A 20 -3.36 8.88 -5.73
C ARG A 20 -2.59 8.84 -4.41
N CYS A 21 -1.28 8.67 -4.49
CA CYS A 21 -0.42 8.65 -3.33
C CYS A 21 -0.45 10.00 -2.59
N PRO A 22 -0.67 10.04 -1.26
CA PRO A 22 -0.71 11.28 -0.49
C PRO A 22 0.66 11.98 -0.43
N LYS A 23 1.76 11.24 -0.60
CA LYS A 23 3.14 11.76 -0.51
C LYS A 23 3.67 12.28 -1.85
N CYS A 24 3.63 11.45 -2.90
CA CYS A 24 4.21 11.80 -4.20
C CYS A 24 3.17 12.19 -5.28
N ARG A 25 1.87 12.11 -4.95
CA ARG A 25 0.75 12.52 -5.82
C ARG A 25 0.60 11.75 -7.13
N ARG A 26 1.37 10.67 -7.34
CA ARG A 26 1.24 9.74 -8.49
C ARG A 26 0.10 8.74 -8.25
N LEU A 27 -0.57 8.30 -9.32
CA LEU A 27 -1.57 7.23 -9.31
C LEU A 27 -0.87 5.87 -9.25
N ALA A 28 -0.39 5.52 -8.07
CA ALA A 28 0.50 4.38 -7.86
C ALA A 28 0.36 3.74 -6.47
N LEU A 29 -0.62 4.17 -5.67
CA LEU A 29 -0.89 3.60 -4.36
C LEU A 29 -1.81 2.40 -4.53
N ILE A 30 -1.33 1.20 -4.21
CA ILE A 30 -2.05 -0.06 -4.42
C ILE A 30 -2.22 -0.81 -3.10
N PRO A 31 -3.27 -1.64 -2.96
CA PRO A 31 -3.38 -2.56 -1.83
C PRO A 31 -2.30 -3.63 -1.92
N TRP A 32 -1.69 -3.98 -0.78
CA TRP A 32 -0.56 -4.93 -0.74
C TRP A 32 -0.82 -6.11 0.19
N THR A 33 -0.92 -5.87 1.49
CA THR A 33 -1.03 -6.94 2.48
C THR A 33 -2.21 -6.70 3.41
N LEU A 34 -2.91 -7.78 3.76
CA LEU A 34 -3.86 -7.78 4.86
C LEU A 34 -3.15 -8.22 6.13
N ARG A 35 -3.39 -7.52 7.22
CA ARG A 35 -2.95 -7.92 8.55
C ARG A 35 -4.13 -7.88 9.52
N ARG A 36 -4.14 -8.83 10.45
CA ARG A 36 -5.06 -8.81 11.58
C ARG A 36 -4.33 -8.29 12.80
N ASN A 37 -4.89 -7.28 13.46
CA ASN A 37 -4.38 -6.85 14.76
C ASN A 37 -4.70 -7.94 15.80
N GLY A 38 -3.67 -8.50 16.42
CA GLY A 38 -3.82 -9.60 17.38
C GLY A 38 -4.61 -9.22 18.64
N ALA A 39 -4.58 -7.94 19.05
CA ALA A 39 -5.26 -7.46 20.25
C ALA A 39 -6.73 -7.15 19.99
N SER A 40 -7.03 -6.33 18.98
CA SER A 40 -8.40 -5.88 18.70
C SER A 40 -9.15 -6.78 17.72
N LYS A 41 -8.47 -7.76 17.10
CA LYS A 41 -8.98 -8.59 15.99
C LYS A 41 -9.36 -7.82 14.73
N ALA A 42 -9.20 -6.49 14.70
CA ALA A 42 -9.48 -5.66 13.54
C ALA A 42 -8.57 -5.99 12.36
N ILE A 43 -9.12 -5.92 11.15
CA ILE A 43 -8.39 -6.18 9.90
C ILE A 43 -7.95 -4.85 9.31
N PHE A 44 -6.68 -4.80 8.90
CA PHE A 44 -6.11 -3.65 8.23
C PHE A 44 -5.54 -4.09 6.89
N ARG A 45 -5.69 -3.23 5.89
CA ARG A 45 -5.02 -3.34 4.61
C ARG A 45 -3.89 -2.33 4.53
N THR A 46 -2.68 -2.82 4.31
CA THR A 46 -1.53 -1.98 3.98
C THR A 46 -1.58 -1.64 2.51
N TRP A 47 -1.52 -0.35 2.21
CA TRP A 47 -1.40 0.22 0.89
C TRP A 47 0.02 0.71 0.67
N ILE A 48 0.55 0.51 -0.53
CA ILE A 48 1.91 0.90 -0.86
C ILE A 48 2.00 1.63 -2.19
N CYS A 49 2.81 2.68 -2.23
CA CYS A 49 3.06 3.41 -3.46
C CYS A 49 4.20 2.75 -4.24
N THR A 50 3.97 2.30 -5.46
CA THR A 50 5.03 1.64 -6.27
C THR A 50 6.13 2.60 -6.71
N GLU A 51 5.87 3.92 -6.62
CA GLU A 51 6.79 4.98 -7.04
C GLU A 51 7.71 5.46 -5.92
N CYS A 52 7.15 5.77 -4.75
CA CYS A 52 7.91 6.31 -3.61
C CYS A 52 7.94 5.40 -2.38
N GLN A 53 7.28 4.23 -2.45
CA GLN A 53 7.22 3.19 -1.43
C GLN A 53 6.84 3.68 -0.03
N VAL A 54 6.04 4.75 0.03
CA VAL A 54 5.30 5.07 1.25
C VAL A 54 4.24 4.01 1.48
N ALA A 55 4.10 3.59 2.74
CA ALA A 55 3.06 2.69 3.20
C ALA A 55 2.00 3.47 3.98
N GLU A 56 0.73 3.11 3.78
CA GLU A 56 -0.41 3.64 4.52
C GLU A 56 -1.26 2.46 4.99
N GLU A 57 -1.66 2.45 6.26
CA GLU A 57 -2.51 1.39 6.80
C GLU A 57 -3.93 1.90 6.94
N ARG A 58 -4.88 1.14 6.40
CA ARG A 58 -6.30 1.48 6.43
C ARG A 58 -7.09 0.34 7.07
N PRO A 59 -8.09 0.63 7.91
CA PRO A 59 -9.05 -0.39 8.32
C PRO A 59 -9.71 -1.00 7.09
N GLU A 60 -9.80 -2.33 7.04
CA GLU A 60 -10.55 -3.01 6.00
C GLU A 60 -12.01 -3.16 6.49
N PRO A 61 -13.01 -2.69 5.74
CA PRO A 61 -14.41 -2.97 6.05
C PRO A 61 -14.68 -4.47 5.93
N GLU A 62 -15.52 -5.01 6.83
CA GLU A 62 -15.91 -6.43 6.86
C GLU A 62 -16.81 -6.83 5.69
#